data_AF-A0A9P1FWJ9-F1
#
_entry.id   AF-A0A9P1FWJ9-F1
#
_cell.length_a   1.000
_cell.length_b   1.000
_cell.length_c   1.000
_cell.angle_alpha   90.00
_cell.angle_beta   90.00
_cell.angle_gamma   90.00
#
_symmetry.space_group_name_H-M   'P 1'
#
loop_
_entity.id
_entity.type
_entity.pdbx_description
1 polymer ?
#
loop_
_entity_poly.entity_id
_entity_poly.type
_entity_poly.pdbx_seq_one_letter_code
_entity_poly.pdbx_strand_id
1 'polypeptide(L)'
;MVKPGSGSFEVNPPFAPKMIAQTREHLHRLLESSSEPLRFVLAVAHWNHPEVEALKSSPFLKGSLLVDKEQQVWMDGPEKRRAPVELLLLVLQNDAAEPVSPEQLERLRQSCSGEAKPLGPRKRPLQPETKMEVAATSREDLGSEPGTKRPRPGGVLWRKPHWKRVKLKRLTCWRRLHDAAKSFAWTTHVTDGWHARNMRFWAKEAATLDGMTGGGVSDLDLAFNQKFLRRLCRARGNAKGRFASALDVGAGIGRLAQHLLLPHCDAVDLLEPVDKHLETAKKTLQQAWPGEFYCCTLQDFDPGRRGVYDLVWCQWVLMYITDSDVVAFLQRLARSLAPAGTVVVKENVAQERVGSYFDDEEGELWRGGGASQASQPMSVLRTPQHYVKLFRESGFEVVMRRRQFFSDDEM
;
A
#
# COMPACT_ATOMS: atom_id res chain seq x y z
N MET A 1 14.68 6.03 -17.70
CA MET A 1 14.56 7.17 -16.76
C MET A 1 14.68 8.44 -17.57
N VAL A 2 13.69 9.34 -17.50
CA VAL A 2 13.78 10.65 -18.17
C VAL A 2 14.85 11.44 -17.43
N LYS A 3 15.93 11.82 -18.12
CA LYS A 3 16.92 12.76 -17.59
C LYS A 3 16.43 14.16 -17.95
N PRO A 4 15.97 14.97 -16.99
CA PRO A 4 15.49 16.31 -17.31
C PRO A 4 16.67 17.13 -17.84
N GLY A 5 16.56 17.56 -19.10
CA GLY A 5 17.52 18.48 -19.71
C GLY A 5 17.23 19.93 -19.36
N SER A 6 15.99 20.31 -19.08
CA SER A 6 15.61 21.69 -18.75
C SER A 6 14.37 21.73 -17.86
N GLY A 7 14.14 22.87 -17.21
CA GLY A 7 12.97 23.12 -16.38
C GLY A 7 13.28 23.32 -14.89
N SER A 8 12.24 23.31 -14.05
CA SER A 8 12.34 23.41 -12.60
C SER A 8 11.61 22.25 -11.94
N PHE A 9 12.29 21.55 -11.04
CA PHE A 9 11.76 20.33 -10.41
C PHE A 9 11.88 20.40 -8.89
N GLU A 10 10.89 19.85 -8.21
CA GLU A 10 10.94 19.64 -6.76
C GLU A 10 11.63 18.31 -6.46
N VAL A 11 12.45 18.28 -5.41
CA VAL A 11 13.19 17.10 -4.97
C VAL A 11 13.08 17.00 -3.44
N ASN A 12 12.48 15.92 -2.96
CA ASN A 12 12.31 15.65 -1.54
C ASN A 12 12.95 14.29 -1.21
N PRO A 13 14.28 14.24 -1.02
CA PRO A 13 14.96 12.99 -0.73
C PRO A 13 14.58 12.51 0.68
N PRO A 14 14.55 11.19 0.93
CA PRO A 14 14.43 10.68 2.29
C PRO A 14 15.48 11.32 3.21
N PHE A 15 15.09 11.60 4.46
CA PHE A 15 15.94 12.19 5.48
C PHE A 15 16.93 11.13 6.02
N ALA A 16 17.74 10.58 5.12
CA ALA A 16 18.79 9.61 5.37
C ALA A 16 20.08 10.16 4.74
N PRO A 17 21.17 10.34 5.51
CA PRO A 17 22.41 10.96 5.01
C PRO A 17 22.93 10.40 3.69
N LYS A 18 22.93 9.07 3.54
CA LYS A 18 23.37 8.40 2.31
C LYS A 18 22.52 8.78 1.10
N MET A 19 21.20 8.90 1.29
CA MET A 19 20.28 9.31 0.23
C MET A 19 20.49 10.78 -0.13
N ILE A 20 20.64 11.65 0.87
CA ILE A 20 20.97 13.07 0.66
C ILE A 20 22.25 13.24 -0.16
N ALA A 21 23.30 12.47 0.16
CA ALA A 21 24.56 12.46 -0.58
C ALA A 21 24.38 12.03 -2.04
N GLN A 22 23.68 10.89 -2.26
CA GLN A 22 23.41 10.36 -3.60
C GLN A 22 22.55 11.32 -4.43
N THR A 23 21.53 11.94 -3.82
CA THR A 23 20.71 12.96 -4.45
C THR A 23 21.58 14.16 -4.85
N ARG A 24 22.40 14.70 -3.94
CA ARG A 24 23.33 15.80 -4.25
C ARG A 24 24.22 15.47 -5.45
N GLU A 25 24.87 14.32 -5.45
CA GLU A 25 25.73 13.87 -6.56
C GLU A 25 24.97 13.68 -7.87
N HIS A 26 23.73 13.20 -7.81
CA HIS A 26 22.89 13.06 -8.99
C HIS A 26 22.52 14.41 -9.58
N LEU A 27 22.09 15.35 -8.75
CA LEU A 27 21.69 16.68 -9.18
C LEU A 27 22.88 17.47 -9.73
N HIS A 28 24.04 17.39 -9.09
CA HIS A 28 25.27 18.00 -9.61
C HIS A 28 25.58 17.50 -11.02
N ARG A 29 25.52 16.18 -11.26
CA ARG A 29 25.73 15.62 -12.61
C ARG A 29 24.69 16.13 -13.61
N LEU A 30 23.42 16.24 -13.23
CA LEU A 30 22.37 16.76 -14.12
C LEU A 30 22.61 18.22 -14.47
N LEU A 31 22.88 19.06 -13.47
CA LEU A 31 23.13 20.49 -13.63
C LEU A 31 24.39 20.78 -14.44
N GLU A 32 25.44 19.98 -14.25
CA GLU A 32 26.69 20.09 -15.02
C GLU A 32 26.52 19.60 -16.46
N SER A 33 25.73 18.54 -16.68
CA SER A 33 25.53 17.97 -18.02
C SER A 33 24.57 18.74 -18.92
N SER A 34 23.78 19.66 -18.36
CA SER A 34 22.79 20.40 -19.12
C SER A 34 23.29 21.78 -19.56
N SER A 35 23.19 22.06 -20.86
CA SER A 35 23.36 23.38 -21.45
C SER A 35 22.10 24.26 -21.40
N GLU A 36 20.95 23.68 -21.07
CA GLU A 36 19.67 24.38 -21.02
C GLU A 36 19.33 24.81 -19.58
N PRO A 37 18.46 25.82 -19.37
CA PRO A 37 18.06 26.26 -18.03
C PRO A 37 17.49 25.12 -17.19
N LEU A 38 18.20 24.74 -16.11
CA LEU A 38 17.80 23.64 -15.23
C LEU A 38 17.95 24.03 -13.75
N ARG A 39 16.90 23.75 -12.97
CA ARG A 39 16.81 24.06 -11.54
C ARG A 39 16.15 22.93 -10.76
N PHE A 40 16.62 22.71 -9.54
CA PHE A 40 16.04 21.84 -8.54
C PHE A 40 15.76 22.61 -7.24
N VAL A 41 14.56 22.44 -6.70
CA VAL A 41 14.17 22.93 -5.37
C VAL A 41 14.20 21.73 -4.43
N LEU A 42 15.17 21.71 -3.52
CA LEU A 42 15.41 20.63 -2.58
C LEU A 42 14.77 20.97 -1.24
N ALA A 43 14.02 20.03 -0.69
CA ALA A 43 13.43 20.10 0.63
C ALA A 43 14.06 19.03 1.52
N VAL A 44 14.80 19.43 2.56
CA VAL A 44 15.44 18.51 3.51
C VAL A 44 15.26 18.99 4.95
N ALA A 45 15.28 18.08 5.92
CA ALA A 45 15.32 18.47 7.32
C ALA A 45 16.59 19.28 7.64
N HIS A 46 16.43 20.36 8.41
CA HIS A 46 17.58 21.08 8.95
C HIS A 46 18.07 20.40 10.23
N TRP A 47 19.29 19.86 10.17
CA TRP A 47 20.01 19.36 11.35
C TRP A 47 21.51 19.53 11.16
N ASN A 48 22.28 19.35 12.22
CA ASN A 48 23.74 19.38 12.17
C ASN A 48 24.30 18.05 11.63
N HIS A 49 24.66 18.00 10.34
CA HIS A 49 25.25 16.81 9.72
C HIS A 49 26.07 17.17 8.47
N PRO A 50 27.20 16.49 8.19
CA PRO A 50 28.06 16.77 7.05
C PRO A 50 27.36 16.86 5.70
N GLU A 51 26.45 15.93 5.38
CA GLU A 51 25.73 15.96 4.09
C GLU A 51 24.75 17.13 3.93
N VAL A 52 24.18 17.65 5.02
CA VAL A 52 23.33 18.84 4.98
C VAL A 52 24.20 20.09 4.77
N GLU A 53 25.37 20.15 5.41
CA GLU A 53 26.35 21.21 5.18
C GLU A 53 26.93 21.15 3.76
N ALA A 54 27.18 19.97 3.21
CA ALA A 54 27.64 19.78 1.84
C ALA A 54 26.63 20.29 0.80
N LEU A 55 25.34 20.21 1.09
CA LEU A 55 24.31 20.84 0.26
C LEU A 55 24.37 22.38 0.32
N LYS A 56 24.56 22.94 1.52
CA LYS A 56 24.72 24.40 1.72
C LYS A 56 25.99 24.96 1.07
N SER A 57 27.02 24.13 0.95
CA SER A 57 28.28 24.47 0.26
C SER A 57 28.31 24.06 -1.21
N SER A 58 27.18 23.66 -1.81
CA SER A 58 27.14 23.25 -3.21
C SER A 58 27.53 24.41 -4.14
N PRO A 59 28.35 24.18 -5.19
CA PRO A 59 28.66 25.20 -6.19
C PRO A 59 27.45 25.61 -7.03
N PHE A 60 26.39 24.80 -7.04
CA PHE A 60 25.15 25.07 -7.76
C PHE A 60 24.10 25.78 -6.90
N LEU A 61 24.39 26.04 -5.61
CA LEU A 61 23.45 26.71 -4.73
C LEU A 61 23.29 28.18 -5.13
N LYS A 62 22.10 28.57 -5.54
CA LYS A 62 21.77 29.98 -5.87
C LYS A 62 20.68 30.58 -4.99
N GLY A 63 20.12 29.80 -4.07
CA GLY A 63 19.17 30.29 -3.08
C GLY A 63 18.97 29.27 -1.96
N SER A 64 18.77 29.73 -0.73
CA SER A 64 18.46 28.88 0.41
C SER A 64 17.62 29.63 1.41
N LEU A 65 16.71 28.95 2.07
CA LEU A 65 15.97 29.49 3.21
C LEU A 65 15.62 28.39 4.20
N LEU A 66 15.52 28.78 5.46
CA LEU A 66 15.08 27.91 6.53
C LEU A 66 13.61 28.24 6.85
N VAL A 67 12.74 27.23 6.81
CA VAL A 67 11.36 27.35 7.26
C VAL A 67 11.26 26.75 8.65
N ASP A 68 10.96 27.61 9.60
CA ASP A 68 10.70 27.24 10.98
C ASP A 68 9.50 26.27 11.08
N LYS A 69 9.58 25.27 11.96
CA LYS A 69 8.56 24.20 12.03
C LYS A 69 7.18 24.71 12.46
N GLU A 70 7.10 25.82 13.20
CA GLU A 70 5.85 26.46 13.62
C GLU A 70 5.15 27.15 12.44
N GLN A 71 5.90 27.52 11.40
CA GLN A 71 5.40 28.15 10.18
C GLN A 71 5.00 27.12 9.10
N GLN A 72 5.43 25.87 9.27
CA GLN A 72 5.17 24.80 8.32
C GLN A 72 3.85 24.11 8.60
N VAL A 73 2.98 24.09 7.57
CA VAL A 73 1.73 23.35 7.58
C VAL A 73 1.55 22.68 6.23
N TRP A 74 1.35 21.37 6.22
CA TRP A 74 0.83 20.68 5.04
C TRP A 74 -0.61 20.22 5.29
N MET A 75 -1.31 20.01 4.18
CA MET A 75 -2.65 19.46 4.19
C MET A 75 -2.55 17.95 4.04
N ASP A 76 -3.15 17.24 4.99
CA ASP A 76 -3.41 15.80 4.93
C ASP A 76 -4.92 15.63 4.77
N GLY A 77 -5.37 15.57 3.51
CA GLY A 77 -6.78 15.78 3.16
C GLY A 77 -7.30 17.15 3.65
N PRO A 78 -8.39 17.22 4.44
CA PRO A 78 -8.89 18.48 5.02
C PRO A 78 -8.14 18.92 6.28
N GLU A 79 -7.28 18.08 6.86
CA GLU A 79 -6.60 18.36 8.13
C GLU A 79 -5.29 19.12 7.92
N LYS A 80 -5.04 20.13 8.77
CA LYS A 80 -3.77 20.85 8.83
C LYS A 80 -2.81 20.11 9.77
N ARG A 81 -1.68 19.63 9.25
CA ARG A 81 -0.60 18.98 10.02
C ARG A 81 0.60 19.93 10.14
N ARG A 82 1.40 19.78 11.21
CA ARG A 82 2.61 20.60 11.46
C ARG A 82 3.88 19.80 11.29
N ALA A 83 4.95 20.44 10.82
CA ALA A 83 6.23 19.79 10.60
C ALA A 83 6.90 19.39 11.91
N PRO A 84 7.47 18.17 12.00
CA PRO A 84 8.21 17.74 13.18
C PRO A 84 9.59 18.41 13.28
N VAL A 85 10.08 18.97 12.16
CA VAL A 85 11.44 19.52 12.01
C VAL A 85 11.41 20.81 11.20
N GLU A 86 12.43 21.64 11.40
CA GLU A 86 12.69 22.78 10.51
C GLU A 86 13.06 22.27 9.11
N LEU A 87 12.56 22.95 8.08
CA LEU A 87 12.76 22.55 6.70
C LEU A 87 13.76 23.50 6.04
N LEU A 88 14.87 22.94 5.57
CA LEU A 88 15.84 23.65 4.76
C LEU A 88 15.44 23.50 3.29
N LEU A 89 15.05 24.61 2.67
CA LEU A 89 14.84 24.69 1.23
C LEU A 89 16.11 25.21 0.55
N LEU A 90 16.55 24.50 -0.50
CA LEU A 90 17.76 24.81 -1.26
C LEU A 90 17.41 24.85 -2.75
N VAL A 91 17.83 25.90 -3.45
CA VAL A 91 17.65 26.04 -4.88
C VAL A 91 19.00 25.82 -5.57
N LEU A 92 19.14 24.65 -6.18
CA LEU A 92 20.30 24.28 -6.99
C LEU A 92 20.00 24.53 -8.46
N GLN A 93 20.83 25.28 -9.18
CA GLN A 93 20.64 25.53 -10.61
C GLN A 93 21.95 25.70 -11.35
N ASN A 94 21.92 25.46 -12.67
CA ASN A 94 23.04 25.77 -13.55
C ASN A 94 23.03 27.26 -13.93
N ASP A 95 24.12 27.73 -14.54
CA ASP A 95 24.26 29.14 -14.90
C ASP A 95 23.38 29.57 -16.09
N ALA A 96 22.81 28.61 -16.83
CA ALA A 96 21.82 28.88 -17.87
C ALA A 96 20.45 29.28 -17.29
N ALA A 97 20.15 28.93 -16.04
CA ALA A 97 18.90 29.32 -15.39
C ALA A 97 18.95 30.76 -14.87
N GLU A 98 17.84 31.48 -15.00
CA GLU A 98 17.69 32.84 -14.46
C GLU A 98 18.04 32.89 -12.95
N PRO A 99 18.61 33.99 -12.43
CA PRO A 99 18.87 34.11 -10.99
C PRO A 99 17.59 33.97 -10.15
N VAL A 100 17.72 33.35 -8.97
CA VAL A 100 16.59 33.22 -8.03
C VAL A 100 16.35 34.57 -7.36
N SER A 101 15.16 35.15 -7.53
CA SER A 101 14.82 36.41 -6.88
C SER A 101 14.43 36.20 -5.40
N PRO A 102 14.64 37.21 -4.53
CA PRO A 102 14.15 37.16 -3.14
C PRO A 102 12.64 36.91 -3.05
N GLU A 103 11.87 37.44 -4.01
CA GLU A 103 10.42 37.23 -4.09
C GLU A 103 10.06 35.78 -4.40
N GLN A 104 10.85 35.08 -5.22
CA GLN A 104 10.68 33.66 -5.49
C GLN A 104 10.98 32.81 -4.25
N LEU A 105 12.04 33.15 -3.50
CA LEU A 105 12.35 32.49 -2.22
C LEU A 105 11.23 32.72 -1.21
N GLU A 106 10.70 33.94 -1.10
CA GLU A 106 9.59 34.22 -0.19
C GLU A 106 8.31 33.48 -0.60
N ARG A 107 8.02 33.35 -1.90
CA ARG A 107 6.91 32.52 -2.40
C ARG A 107 7.11 31.04 -2.07
N LEU A 108 8.34 30.53 -2.15
CA LEU A 108 8.66 29.15 -1.73
C LEU A 108 8.44 28.97 -0.23
N ARG A 109 8.88 29.91 0.60
CA ARG A 109 8.61 29.89 2.06
C ARG A 109 7.11 29.88 2.34
N GLN A 110 6.34 30.73 1.65
CA GLN A 110 4.88 30.77 1.76
C GLN A 110 4.23 29.47 1.29
N SER A 111 4.79 28.76 0.32
CA SER A 111 4.27 27.46 -0.15
C SER A 111 4.31 26.38 0.94
N CYS A 112 5.20 26.50 1.92
CA CYS A 112 5.28 25.62 3.08
C CYS A 112 4.24 25.95 4.17
N SER A 113 3.49 27.03 4.00
CA SER A 113 2.43 27.46 4.92
C SER A 113 1.05 27.06 4.40
N GLY A 114 0.12 26.80 5.31
CA GLY A 114 -1.27 26.44 4.99
C GLY A 114 -2.10 27.57 4.35
N GLU A 115 -1.48 28.70 4.00
CA GLU A 115 -2.10 29.87 3.35
C GLU A 115 -1.72 30.00 1.87
N ALA A 116 -0.85 29.10 1.37
CA ALA A 116 -0.41 29.08 -0.02
C ALA A 116 -1.60 28.91 -0.99
N LYS A 117 -1.83 29.90 -1.85
CA LYS A 117 -2.77 29.77 -2.97
C LYS A 117 -2.10 28.96 -4.09
N PRO A 118 -2.67 27.82 -4.52
CA PRO A 118 -2.10 27.02 -5.60
C PRO A 118 -2.00 27.83 -6.89
N LEU A 119 -0.82 27.86 -7.50
CA LEU A 119 -0.59 28.49 -8.80
C LEU A 119 -0.89 27.47 -9.91
N GLY A 120 -2.17 27.28 -10.21
CA GLY A 120 -2.62 26.45 -11.33
C GLY A 120 -4.05 25.97 -11.20
N PRO A 121 -4.71 25.56 -12.30
CA PRO A 121 -6.05 25.00 -12.24
C PRO A 121 -6.01 23.70 -11.42
N ARG A 122 -6.68 23.69 -10.27
CA ARG A 122 -7.03 22.44 -9.59
C ARG A 122 -7.79 21.58 -10.59
N LYS A 123 -7.38 20.32 -10.81
CA LYS A 123 -8.27 19.33 -11.46
C LYS A 123 -9.59 19.39 -10.70
N ARG A 124 -10.69 19.73 -11.38
CA ARG A 124 -11.99 19.90 -10.72
C ARG A 124 -12.35 18.61 -9.97
N PRO A 125 -12.86 18.71 -8.72
CA PRO A 125 -13.46 17.56 -8.07
C PRO A 125 -14.65 17.10 -8.92
N LEU A 126 -14.72 15.80 -9.22
CA LEU A 126 -15.94 15.19 -9.75
C LEU A 126 -17.04 15.36 -8.69
N GLN A 127 -18.11 16.09 -9.03
CA GLN A 127 -19.24 16.23 -8.11
C GLN A 127 -19.95 14.88 -7.93
N PRO A 128 -20.48 14.57 -6.74
CA PRO A 128 -21.21 13.33 -6.50
C PRO A 128 -22.55 13.38 -7.22
N GLU A 129 -22.86 12.38 -8.04
CA GLU A 129 -24.17 12.24 -8.67
C GLU A 129 -25.26 12.12 -7.60
N THR A 130 -26.20 13.08 -7.62
CA THR A 130 -27.37 13.11 -6.75
C THR A 130 -28.21 11.85 -6.97
N LYS A 131 -28.41 11.06 -5.91
CA LYS A 131 -29.35 9.93 -5.90
C LYS A 131 -30.76 10.43 -6.23
N MET A 132 -31.34 9.93 -7.32
CA MET A 132 -32.78 10.05 -7.56
C MET A 132 -33.53 9.19 -6.53
N GLU A 133 -34.27 9.86 -5.65
CA GLU A 133 -35.35 9.25 -4.88
C GLU A 133 -36.56 8.98 -5.78
N VAL A 134 -37.17 7.82 -5.55
CA VAL A 134 -38.42 7.38 -6.16
C VAL A 134 -39.56 7.87 -5.27
N ALA A 135 -40.48 8.66 -5.81
CA ALA A 135 -41.79 8.88 -5.21
C ALA A 135 -42.88 8.70 -6.26
N ALA A 136 -43.86 7.87 -5.92
CA ALA A 136 -45.07 7.59 -6.67
C ALA A 136 -46.20 8.54 -6.24
N THR A 137 -47.03 8.98 -7.18
CA THR A 137 -48.50 9.23 -7.11
C THR A 137 -48.95 9.91 -8.42
N SER A 138 -49.81 9.24 -9.21
CA SER A 138 -51.26 9.43 -9.37
C SER A 138 -51.68 10.38 -10.51
N ARG A 139 -52.39 9.79 -11.49
CA ARG A 139 -53.38 10.29 -12.45
C ARG A 139 -53.73 11.79 -12.45
N GLU A 140 -53.80 12.38 -13.65
CA GLU A 140 -55.01 13.03 -14.20
C GLU A 140 -54.89 13.31 -15.72
N ASP A 141 -56.07 13.38 -16.36
CA ASP A 141 -56.40 13.35 -17.80
C ASP A 141 -56.19 14.67 -18.57
N LEU A 142 -56.52 14.59 -19.87
CA LEU A 142 -56.77 15.64 -20.90
C LEU A 142 -55.56 15.89 -21.81
N GLY A 143 -55.58 15.70 -23.13
CA GLY A 143 -56.67 15.73 -24.11
C GLY A 143 -56.17 16.54 -25.33
N SER A 144 -56.45 16.06 -26.55
CA SER A 144 -56.30 16.72 -27.87
C SER A 144 -54.94 16.67 -28.60
N GLU A 145 -54.97 15.98 -29.73
CA GLU A 145 -54.09 16.08 -30.93
C GLU A 145 -54.79 17.03 -31.95
N PRO A 146 -54.13 17.62 -32.99
CA PRO A 146 -53.54 16.81 -34.09
C PRO A 146 -52.34 17.42 -34.85
N GLY A 147 -51.61 16.60 -35.62
CA GLY A 147 -50.64 17.12 -36.60
C GLY A 147 -49.69 16.11 -37.25
N THR A 148 -50.21 15.36 -38.20
CA THR A 148 -49.57 14.50 -39.22
C THR A 148 -48.08 14.70 -39.57
N LYS A 149 -47.32 13.58 -39.63
CA LYS A 149 -46.51 13.10 -40.79
C LYS A 149 -45.84 11.72 -40.49
N ARG A 150 -46.09 10.73 -41.35
CA ARG A 150 -45.47 9.37 -41.39
C ARG A 150 -44.14 9.41 -42.20
N PRO A 151 -43.12 8.53 -41.99
CA PRO A 151 -43.21 7.12 -42.46
C PRO A 151 -42.33 5.99 -41.81
N ARG A 152 -42.85 4.75 -41.94
CA ARG A 152 -42.20 3.41 -42.19
C ARG A 152 -41.47 2.62 -41.07
N PRO A 153 -41.40 1.26 -41.19
CA PRO A 153 -41.63 0.32 -40.09
C PRO A 153 -40.36 -0.10 -39.33
N GLY A 154 -40.42 -0.04 -38.01
CA GLY A 154 -39.39 -0.58 -37.13
C GLY A 154 -39.57 -2.08 -36.89
N GLY A 155 -38.53 -2.86 -37.22
CA GLY A 155 -38.40 -4.25 -36.80
C GLY A 155 -38.27 -4.36 -35.28
N VAL A 156 -39.06 -5.24 -34.67
CA VAL A 156 -39.01 -5.51 -33.23
C VAL A 156 -37.74 -6.28 -32.89
N LEU A 157 -36.77 -5.62 -32.24
CA LEU A 157 -35.58 -6.28 -31.70
C LEU A 157 -35.95 -6.96 -30.37
N TRP A 158 -36.13 -8.29 -30.38
CA TRP A 158 -36.30 -9.10 -29.17
C TRP A 158 -35.10 -8.91 -28.24
N ARG A 159 -35.29 -8.22 -27.10
CA ARG A 159 -34.25 -8.08 -26.08
C ARG A 159 -33.96 -9.44 -25.44
N LYS A 160 -32.70 -9.88 -25.53
CA LYS A 160 -32.25 -11.17 -24.96
C LYS A 160 -32.59 -11.27 -23.46
N PRO A 161 -33.11 -12.42 -22.97
CA PRO A 161 -33.54 -12.59 -21.59
C PRO A 161 -32.43 -12.34 -20.56
N HIS A 162 -32.80 -11.74 -19.42
CA HIS A 162 -31.92 -11.27 -18.36
C HIS A 162 -30.90 -12.33 -17.86
N TRP A 163 -31.30 -13.61 -17.78
CA TRP A 163 -30.42 -14.70 -17.34
C TRP A 163 -29.23 -14.95 -18.28
N LYS A 164 -29.37 -14.72 -19.59
CA LYS A 164 -28.24 -14.79 -20.55
C LYS A 164 -27.24 -13.66 -20.29
N ARG A 165 -27.70 -12.48 -19.86
CA ARG A 165 -26.82 -11.35 -19.49
C ARG A 165 -26.08 -11.60 -18.19
N VAL A 166 -26.70 -12.26 -17.20
CA VAL A 166 -26.05 -12.63 -15.93
C VAL A 166 -25.00 -13.72 -16.15
N LYS A 167 -25.31 -14.76 -16.94
CA LYS A 167 -24.31 -15.78 -17.34
C LYS A 167 -23.18 -15.17 -18.14
N LEU A 168 -23.46 -14.27 -19.09
CA LEU A 168 -22.44 -13.57 -19.88
C LEU A 168 -21.59 -12.63 -19.02
N LYS A 169 -22.17 -11.93 -18.04
CA LYS A 169 -21.42 -11.13 -17.05
C LYS A 169 -20.53 -11.99 -16.16
N ARG A 170 -21.02 -13.15 -15.71
CA ARG A 170 -20.20 -14.11 -14.94
C ARG A 170 -19.07 -14.70 -15.79
N LEU A 171 -19.34 -15.05 -17.05
CA LEU A 171 -18.36 -15.59 -17.98
C LEU A 171 -17.31 -14.55 -18.37
N THR A 172 -17.71 -13.29 -18.59
CA THR A 172 -16.78 -12.18 -18.89
C THR A 172 -15.96 -11.77 -17.68
N CYS A 173 -16.55 -11.79 -16.47
CA CYS A 173 -15.79 -11.61 -15.23
C CYS A 173 -14.80 -12.76 -15.04
N TRP A 174 -15.24 -14.01 -15.21
CA TRP A 174 -14.36 -15.18 -15.15
C TRP A 174 -13.23 -15.13 -16.19
N ARG A 175 -13.51 -14.77 -17.45
CA ARG A 175 -12.49 -14.57 -18.49
C ARG A 175 -11.51 -13.47 -18.12
N ARG A 176 -11.98 -12.29 -17.68
CA ARG A 176 -11.09 -11.20 -17.26
C ARG A 176 -10.18 -11.61 -16.11
N LEU A 177 -10.70 -12.35 -15.13
CA LEU A 177 -9.91 -12.86 -14.00
C LEU A 177 -8.92 -13.94 -14.42
N HIS A 178 -9.34 -14.82 -15.30
CA HIS A 178 -8.49 -15.86 -15.87
C HIS A 178 -7.39 -15.28 -16.76
N ASP A 179 -7.70 -14.24 -17.55
CA ASP A 179 -6.76 -13.58 -18.47
C ASP A 179 -5.80 -12.65 -17.71
N ALA A 180 -6.28 -11.92 -16.69
CA ALA A 180 -5.43 -11.13 -15.78
C ALA A 180 -4.47 -11.99 -14.95
N ALA A 181 -4.89 -13.21 -14.58
CA ALA A 181 -4.02 -14.19 -13.93
C ALA A 181 -3.05 -14.87 -14.91
N LYS A 182 -3.31 -14.82 -16.22
CA LYS A 182 -2.41 -15.33 -17.27
C LYS A 182 -1.40 -14.30 -17.75
N SER A 183 -1.71 -13.01 -17.65
CA SER A 183 -0.76 -11.93 -17.97
C SER A 183 0.29 -11.69 -16.88
N PHE A 184 0.04 -12.19 -15.66
CA PHE A 184 0.98 -12.16 -14.55
C PHE A 184 1.70 -13.51 -14.47
N ALA A 185 2.85 -13.63 -15.15
CA ALA A 185 3.57 -14.90 -15.25
C ALA A 185 4.65 -15.01 -14.17
N TRP A 186 4.44 -15.92 -13.23
CA TRP A 186 5.53 -16.47 -12.42
C TRP A 186 6.46 -17.27 -13.34
N THR A 187 7.55 -16.65 -13.77
CA THR A 187 8.57 -17.29 -14.59
C THR A 187 9.70 -17.83 -13.72
N THR A 188 10.52 -18.73 -14.26
CA THR A 188 11.76 -19.17 -13.60
C THR A 188 12.64 -17.97 -13.24
N HIS A 189 12.71 -16.94 -14.08
CA HIS A 189 13.46 -15.71 -13.79
C HIS A 189 12.92 -14.93 -12.57
N VAL A 190 11.60 -14.91 -12.36
CA VAL A 190 11.00 -14.24 -11.20
C VAL A 190 11.23 -15.07 -9.94
N THR A 191 11.00 -16.38 -10.02
CA THR A 191 11.02 -17.28 -8.86
C THR A 191 12.42 -17.68 -8.41
N ASP A 192 13.41 -17.65 -9.32
CA ASP A 192 14.79 -17.96 -8.99
C ASP A 192 15.31 -17.03 -7.89
N GLY A 193 15.86 -17.62 -6.81
CA GLY A 193 16.35 -16.91 -5.64
C GLY A 193 15.31 -16.12 -4.83
N TRP A 194 14.01 -16.15 -5.17
CA TRP A 194 12.98 -15.29 -4.57
C TRP A 194 12.92 -15.35 -3.05
N HIS A 195 12.78 -16.55 -2.47
CA HIS A 195 12.69 -16.70 -1.02
C HIS A 195 14.00 -16.33 -0.32
N ALA A 196 15.14 -16.68 -0.92
CA ALA A 196 16.44 -16.35 -0.38
C ALA A 196 16.70 -14.83 -0.37
N ARG A 197 16.20 -14.10 -1.37
CA ARG A 197 16.19 -12.63 -1.35
C ARG A 197 15.34 -12.10 -0.20
N ASN A 198 14.12 -12.61 -0.04
CA ASN A 198 13.20 -12.14 0.99
C ASN A 198 13.77 -12.33 2.40
N MET A 199 14.35 -13.50 2.66
CA MET A 199 15.04 -13.78 3.91
C MET A 199 16.22 -12.83 4.14
N ARG A 200 16.98 -12.50 3.10
CA ARG A 200 18.16 -11.63 3.20
C ARG A 200 17.77 -10.17 3.44
N PHE A 201 16.66 -9.71 2.87
CA PHE A 201 16.08 -8.40 3.13
C PHE A 201 15.66 -8.27 4.60
N TRP A 202 14.78 -9.15 5.07
CA TRP A 202 14.27 -9.10 6.44
C TRP A 202 15.33 -9.39 7.51
N ALA A 203 16.34 -10.21 7.19
CA ALA A 203 17.50 -10.41 8.06
C ALA A 203 18.34 -9.14 8.25
N LYS A 204 18.26 -8.13 7.36
CA LYS A 204 18.88 -6.82 7.54
C LYS A 204 17.95 -5.84 8.26
N GLU A 205 16.65 -5.95 8.05
CA GLU A 205 15.64 -5.01 8.56
C GLU A 205 15.63 -4.90 10.10
N ALA A 206 15.50 -3.69 10.63
CA ALA A 206 15.61 -3.47 12.08
C ALA A 206 14.52 -4.23 12.85
N ALA A 207 14.86 -4.81 14.00
CA ALA A 207 13.91 -5.49 14.87
C ALA A 207 13.12 -4.48 15.72
N THR A 208 12.45 -3.53 15.07
CA THR A 208 11.71 -2.42 15.68
C THR A 208 10.34 -2.29 15.03
N LEU A 209 9.45 -1.52 15.67
CA LEU A 209 8.12 -1.25 15.12
C LEU A 209 8.19 -0.62 13.73
N ASP A 210 9.10 0.32 13.52
CA ASP A 210 9.29 0.98 12.23
C ASP A 210 9.82 0.01 11.18
N GLY A 211 10.79 -0.85 11.52
CA GLY A 211 11.30 -1.88 10.61
C GLY A 211 10.21 -2.86 10.16
N MET A 212 9.26 -3.20 11.03
CA MET A 212 8.14 -4.09 10.69
C MET A 212 7.04 -3.42 9.87
N THR A 213 6.94 -2.09 9.88
CA THR A 213 5.80 -1.35 9.31
C THR A 213 6.18 -0.41 8.17
N GLY A 214 7.47 -0.20 7.90
CA GLY A 214 7.94 0.81 6.97
C GLY A 214 7.78 2.25 7.48
N GLY A 215 7.50 2.42 8.79
CA GLY A 215 7.36 3.72 9.47
C GLY A 215 5.90 4.20 9.64
N GLY A 216 5.46 4.32 10.89
CA GLY A 216 4.36 5.23 11.29
C GLY A 216 2.90 4.78 11.13
N VAL A 217 2.59 3.60 10.57
CA VAL A 217 1.18 3.17 10.35
C VAL A 217 0.57 2.29 11.45
N SER A 218 1.36 1.93 12.47
CA SER A 218 0.99 0.89 13.45
C SER A 218 -0.32 1.15 14.19
N ASP A 219 -0.56 2.35 14.71
CA ASP A 219 -1.72 2.60 15.57
C ASP A 219 -3.04 2.62 14.77
N LEU A 220 -3.01 3.22 13.57
CA LEU A 220 -4.15 3.21 12.64
C LEU A 220 -4.45 1.79 12.16
N ASP A 221 -3.40 1.02 11.85
CA ASP A 221 -3.47 -0.40 11.52
C ASP A 221 -4.15 -1.22 12.62
N LEU A 222 -3.70 -1.06 13.87
CA LEU A 222 -4.24 -1.76 15.04
C LEU A 222 -5.70 -1.36 15.30
N ALA A 223 -6.03 -0.08 15.25
CA ALA A 223 -7.40 0.40 15.45
C ALA A 223 -8.36 -0.19 14.40
N PHE A 224 -7.93 -0.24 13.13
CA PHE A 224 -8.69 -0.90 12.08
C PHE A 224 -8.85 -2.39 12.34
N ASN A 225 -7.77 -3.09 12.71
CA ASN A 225 -7.78 -4.52 13.01
C ASN A 225 -8.73 -4.86 14.16
N GLN A 226 -8.71 -4.10 15.25
CA GLN A 226 -9.63 -4.29 16.37
C GLN A 226 -11.10 -4.09 15.94
N LYS A 227 -11.39 -3.08 15.10
CA LYS A 227 -12.74 -2.86 14.56
C LYS A 227 -13.17 -4.00 13.64
N PHE A 228 -12.25 -4.54 12.84
CA PHE A 228 -12.50 -5.70 11.99
C PHE A 228 -12.79 -6.95 12.84
N LEU A 229 -11.94 -7.25 13.82
CA LEU A 229 -12.09 -8.41 14.71
C LEU A 229 -13.43 -8.38 15.46
N ARG A 230 -13.83 -7.23 16.02
CA ARG A 230 -15.15 -7.07 16.66
C ARG A 230 -16.31 -7.38 15.70
N ARG A 231 -16.20 -6.96 14.44
CA ARG A 231 -17.22 -7.25 13.40
C ARG A 231 -17.22 -8.73 13.01
N LEU A 232 -16.04 -9.33 12.91
CA LEU A 232 -15.90 -10.76 12.65
C LEU A 232 -16.55 -11.59 13.76
N CYS A 233 -16.25 -11.28 15.02
CA CYS A 233 -16.85 -11.97 16.17
C CYS A 233 -18.39 -11.91 16.12
N ARG A 234 -18.97 -10.73 15.85
CA ARG A 234 -20.43 -10.58 15.69
C ARG A 234 -20.98 -11.40 14.52
N ALA A 235 -20.34 -11.35 13.37
CA ALA A 235 -20.77 -12.10 12.18
C ALA A 235 -20.70 -13.62 12.38
N ARG A 236 -19.82 -14.10 13.26
CA ARG A 236 -19.66 -15.52 13.61
C ARG A 236 -20.49 -15.93 14.83
N GLY A 237 -21.29 -15.04 15.41
CA GLY A 237 -22.04 -15.33 16.63
C GLY A 237 -21.16 -15.55 17.87
N ASN A 238 -19.87 -15.17 17.82
CA ASN A 238 -18.97 -15.21 18.97
C ASN A 238 -19.25 -14.00 19.87
N ALA A 239 -20.29 -14.12 20.70
CA ALA A 239 -20.74 -13.06 21.61
C ALA A 239 -19.67 -12.65 22.64
N LYS A 240 -18.81 -13.58 23.04
CA LYS A 240 -17.71 -13.33 23.99
C LYS A 240 -16.54 -12.58 23.36
N GLY A 241 -16.41 -12.65 22.03
CA GLY A 241 -15.29 -12.04 21.31
C GLY A 241 -13.94 -12.60 21.74
N ARG A 242 -13.92 -13.86 22.20
CA ARG A 242 -12.71 -14.57 22.62
C ARG A 242 -12.53 -15.87 21.83
N PHE A 243 -11.29 -16.24 21.60
CA PHE A 243 -10.83 -17.44 20.88
C PHE A 243 -9.94 -18.26 21.82
N ALA A 244 -9.94 -19.58 21.72
CA ALA A 244 -9.09 -20.42 22.56
C ALA A 244 -7.63 -20.36 22.08
N SER A 245 -7.40 -20.41 20.77
CA SER A 245 -6.05 -20.36 20.23
C SER A 245 -5.99 -19.60 18.91
N ALA A 246 -4.91 -18.83 18.75
CA ALA A 246 -4.57 -18.15 17.51
C ALA A 246 -3.16 -18.43 17.03
N LEU A 247 -2.91 -18.15 15.75
CA LEU A 247 -1.60 -18.14 15.12
C LEU A 247 -1.35 -16.78 14.45
N ASP A 248 -0.27 -16.09 14.81
CA ASP A 248 0.24 -14.90 14.14
C ASP A 248 1.31 -15.32 13.10
N VAL A 249 1.00 -15.15 11.81
CA VAL A 249 1.81 -15.60 10.67
C VAL A 249 2.62 -14.43 10.11
N GLY A 250 3.94 -14.59 10.05
CA GLY A 250 4.84 -13.47 9.75
C GLY A 250 4.85 -12.47 10.90
N ALA A 251 4.96 -12.99 12.13
CA ALA A 251 4.71 -12.23 13.35
C ALA A 251 5.73 -11.10 13.58
N GLY A 252 6.91 -11.17 12.95
CA GLY A 252 8.01 -10.23 13.18
C GLY A 252 8.36 -10.17 14.66
N ILE A 253 8.30 -8.97 15.22
CA ILE A 253 8.55 -8.73 16.65
C ILE A 253 7.33 -8.97 17.56
N GLY A 254 6.24 -9.54 17.05
CA GLY A 254 5.04 -9.87 17.83
C GLY A 254 4.06 -8.71 18.04
N ARG A 255 4.05 -7.71 17.14
CA ARG A 255 3.21 -6.50 17.24
C ARG A 255 1.71 -6.83 17.33
N LEU A 256 1.20 -7.68 16.43
CA LEU A 256 -0.20 -8.08 16.43
C LEU A 256 -0.50 -9.04 17.57
N ALA A 257 0.38 -10.02 17.79
CA ALA A 257 0.32 -10.90 18.95
C ALA A 257 0.09 -10.12 20.26
N GLN A 258 0.90 -9.09 20.53
CA GLN A 258 0.82 -8.26 21.73
C GLN A 258 -0.44 -7.38 21.81
N HIS A 259 -0.72 -6.60 20.76
CA HIS A 259 -1.68 -5.50 20.83
C HIS A 259 -3.06 -5.82 20.24
N LEU A 260 -3.21 -6.96 19.56
CA LEU A 260 -4.45 -7.39 18.92
C LEU A 260 -4.90 -8.78 19.38
N LEU A 261 -4.02 -9.78 19.34
CA LEU A 261 -4.44 -11.18 19.53
C LEU A 261 -4.55 -11.57 20.99
N LEU A 262 -3.55 -11.26 21.83
CA LEU A 262 -3.58 -11.57 23.27
C LEU A 262 -4.85 -11.10 24.00
N PRO A 263 -5.36 -9.88 23.78
CA PRO A 263 -6.60 -9.44 24.44
C PRO A 263 -7.83 -10.29 24.09
N HIS A 264 -7.77 -11.04 22.99
CA HIS A 264 -8.90 -11.79 22.43
C HIS A 264 -8.68 -13.30 22.37
N CYS A 265 -7.49 -13.82 22.69
CA CYS A 265 -7.15 -15.24 22.57
C CYS A 265 -6.59 -15.78 23.88
N ASP A 266 -6.90 -17.03 24.24
CA ASP A 266 -6.30 -17.67 25.43
C ASP A 266 -4.85 -18.08 25.19
N ALA A 267 -4.55 -18.54 23.98
CA ALA A 267 -3.20 -18.85 23.52
C ALA A 267 -2.91 -18.25 22.14
N VAL A 268 -1.67 -17.83 21.89
CA VAL A 268 -1.26 -17.25 20.60
C VAL A 268 0.11 -17.79 20.22
N ASP A 269 0.17 -18.59 19.15
CA ASP A 269 1.43 -19.02 18.58
C ASP A 269 1.97 -17.97 17.60
N LEU A 270 3.30 -17.86 17.47
CA LEU A 270 3.95 -16.98 16.51
C LEU A 270 4.72 -17.83 15.48
N LEU A 271 4.58 -17.48 14.20
CA LEU A 271 5.41 -17.99 13.11
C LEU A 271 6.19 -16.85 12.49
N GLU A 272 7.51 -16.90 12.58
CA GLU A 272 8.43 -15.89 12.05
C GLU A 272 9.74 -16.54 11.62
N PRO A 273 10.15 -16.46 10.34
CA PRO A 273 11.38 -17.09 9.87
C PRO A 273 12.67 -16.37 10.25
N VAL A 274 12.64 -15.11 10.69
CA VAL A 274 13.84 -14.33 11.03
C VAL A 274 14.12 -14.37 12.53
N ASP A 275 15.17 -15.11 12.91
CA ASP A 275 15.58 -15.33 14.30
C ASP A 275 15.61 -14.04 15.14
N LYS A 276 16.25 -12.98 14.66
CA LYS A 276 16.39 -11.73 15.42
C LYS A 276 15.06 -11.03 15.69
N HIS A 277 14.06 -11.19 14.82
CA HIS A 277 12.73 -10.62 15.02
C HIS A 277 11.96 -11.45 16.05
N LEU A 278 12.01 -12.77 15.91
CA LEU A 278 11.38 -13.69 16.85
C LEU A 278 11.98 -13.60 18.26
N GLU A 279 13.30 -13.43 18.39
CA GLU A 279 13.97 -13.20 19.67
C GLU A 279 13.53 -11.87 20.32
N THR A 280 13.31 -10.83 19.52
CA THR A 280 12.71 -9.58 20.02
C THR A 280 11.27 -9.81 20.47
N ALA A 281 10.49 -10.62 19.75
CA ALA A 281 9.13 -10.99 20.17
C ALA A 281 9.16 -11.70 21.54
N LYS A 282 10.02 -12.70 21.72
CA LYS A 282 10.19 -13.42 22.99
C LYS A 282 10.54 -12.48 24.16
N LYS A 283 11.39 -11.48 23.92
CA LYS A 283 11.74 -10.47 24.94
C LYS A 283 10.57 -9.56 25.28
N THR A 284 9.83 -9.10 24.27
CA THR A 284 8.69 -8.19 24.44
C THR A 284 7.49 -8.86 25.11
N LEU A 285 7.23 -10.12 24.76
CA LEU A 285 6.05 -10.87 25.17
C LEU A 285 6.17 -11.53 26.56
N GLN A 286 7.31 -11.38 27.24
CA GLN A 286 7.64 -11.88 28.59
C GLN A 286 7.59 -13.41 28.78
N GLN A 287 8.14 -13.89 29.90
CA GLN A 287 8.40 -15.31 30.20
C GLN A 287 7.17 -16.22 30.33
N ALA A 288 5.95 -15.65 30.40
CA ALA A 288 4.69 -16.38 30.59
C ALA A 288 3.76 -16.30 29.37
N TRP A 289 4.34 -16.18 28.18
CA TRP A 289 3.59 -16.17 26.92
C TRP A 289 2.80 -17.48 26.72
N PRO A 290 1.46 -17.43 26.57
CA PRO A 290 0.65 -18.63 26.41
C PRO A 290 0.66 -19.09 24.94
N GLY A 291 1.80 -19.57 24.43
CA GLY A 291 1.89 -20.06 23.05
C GLY A 291 3.31 -20.48 22.64
N GLU A 292 3.40 -21.05 21.45
CA GLU A 292 4.64 -21.54 20.86
C GLU A 292 5.27 -20.52 19.90
N PHE A 293 6.60 -20.54 19.80
CA PHE A 293 7.36 -19.74 18.84
C PHE A 293 7.95 -20.65 17.76
N TYR A 294 7.52 -20.48 16.52
CA TYR A 294 7.98 -21.24 15.37
C TYR A 294 8.94 -20.39 14.53
N CYS A 295 10.23 -20.74 14.55
CA CYS A 295 11.23 -20.15 13.66
C CYS A 295 11.33 -20.97 12.37
N CYS A 296 10.42 -20.74 11.43
CA CYS A 296 10.50 -21.36 10.11
C CYS A 296 9.74 -20.55 9.05
N THR A 297 9.97 -20.91 7.80
CA THR A 297 9.31 -20.27 6.66
C THR A 297 7.87 -20.77 6.52
N LEU A 298 7.01 -20.02 5.83
CA LEU A 298 5.64 -20.46 5.53
C LEU A 298 5.63 -21.78 4.73
N GLN A 299 6.65 -22.00 3.89
CA GLN A 299 6.84 -23.19 3.06
C GLN A 299 7.06 -24.44 3.90
N ASP A 300 7.81 -24.31 4.99
CA ASP A 300 8.19 -25.42 5.87
C ASP A 300 7.28 -25.57 7.08
N PHE A 301 6.42 -24.58 7.36
CA PHE A 301 5.55 -24.60 8.51
C PHE A 301 4.50 -25.72 8.44
N ASP A 302 4.58 -26.60 9.44
CA ASP A 302 3.54 -27.54 9.83
C ASP A 302 3.56 -27.64 11.37
N PRO A 303 2.51 -27.18 12.07
CA PRO A 303 2.49 -27.22 13.54
C PRO A 303 2.34 -28.65 14.07
N GLY A 304 2.13 -29.66 13.21
CA GLY A 304 1.95 -31.08 13.59
C GLY A 304 0.64 -31.36 14.34
N ARG A 305 -0.09 -30.32 14.72
CA ARG A 305 -1.35 -30.37 15.47
C ARG A 305 -2.52 -30.05 14.56
N ARG A 306 -3.63 -30.77 14.78
CA ARG A 306 -4.86 -30.66 13.99
C ARG A 306 -5.95 -30.01 14.81
N GLY A 307 -6.78 -29.18 14.17
CA GLY A 307 -7.95 -28.60 14.83
C GLY A 307 -7.66 -27.66 15.99
N VAL A 308 -6.48 -27.03 16.02
CA VAL A 308 -6.02 -26.23 17.18
C VAL A 308 -6.34 -24.75 17.07
N TYR A 309 -6.34 -24.16 15.88
CA TYR A 309 -6.48 -22.71 15.74
C TYR A 309 -7.92 -22.30 15.43
N ASP A 310 -8.50 -21.46 16.30
CA ASP A 310 -9.78 -20.81 16.04
C ASP A 310 -9.60 -19.57 15.15
N LEU A 311 -8.43 -18.94 15.23
CA LEU A 311 -8.08 -17.73 14.50
C LEU A 311 -6.66 -17.81 13.96
N VAL A 312 -6.46 -17.62 12.66
CA VAL A 312 -5.13 -17.47 12.08
C VAL A 312 -5.06 -16.09 11.45
N TRP A 313 -4.03 -15.31 11.76
CA TRP A 313 -3.85 -13.96 11.24
C TRP A 313 -2.61 -13.92 10.36
N CYS A 314 -2.79 -13.60 9.08
CA CYS A 314 -1.72 -13.39 8.10
C CYS A 314 -1.74 -11.92 7.73
N GLN A 315 -0.73 -11.14 8.13
CA GLN A 315 -0.65 -9.73 7.79
C GLN A 315 0.69 -9.37 7.17
N TRP A 316 0.65 -8.76 5.98
CA TRP A 316 1.82 -8.31 5.24
C TRP A 316 2.91 -9.37 5.08
N VAL A 317 2.52 -10.58 4.68
CA VAL A 317 3.40 -11.75 4.61
C VAL A 317 3.24 -12.56 3.33
N LEU A 318 2.01 -12.67 2.80
CA LEU A 318 1.74 -13.46 1.59
C LEU A 318 2.30 -12.80 0.33
N MET A 319 2.60 -11.50 0.37
CA MET A 319 3.31 -10.80 -0.71
C MET A 319 4.73 -11.34 -0.96
N TYR A 320 5.33 -12.06 -0.01
CA TYR A 320 6.71 -12.57 -0.10
C TYR A 320 6.83 -14.02 -0.59
N ILE A 321 5.72 -14.67 -0.93
CA ILE A 321 5.73 -16.06 -1.41
C ILE A 321 4.97 -16.22 -2.73
N THR A 322 5.30 -17.28 -3.48
CA THR A 322 4.69 -17.55 -4.78
C THR A 322 3.23 -17.94 -4.64
N ASP A 323 2.46 -17.88 -5.73
CA ASP A 323 1.06 -18.33 -5.70
C ASP A 323 0.92 -19.80 -5.30
N SER A 324 1.82 -20.66 -5.78
CA SER A 324 1.85 -22.07 -5.39
C SER A 324 2.13 -22.25 -3.90
N ASP A 325 3.00 -21.44 -3.33
CA ASP A 325 3.31 -21.51 -1.89
C ASP A 325 2.16 -20.98 -1.05
N VAL A 326 1.46 -19.91 -1.46
CA VAL A 326 0.24 -19.45 -0.79
C VAL A 326 -0.78 -20.59 -0.74
N VAL A 327 -1.01 -21.27 -1.88
CA VAL A 327 -1.97 -22.37 -1.94
C VAL A 327 -1.55 -23.53 -1.05
N ALA A 328 -0.28 -23.97 -1.15
CA ALA A 328 0.24 -25.07 -0.35
C ALA A 328 0.21 -24.75 1.16
N PHE A 329 0.58 -23.53 1.55
CA PHE A 329 0.55 -23.07 2.94
C PHE A 329 -0.87 -23.05 3.50
N LEU A 330 -1.83 -22.47 2.79
CA LEU A 330 -3.23 -22.43 3.23
C LEU A 330 -3.84 -23.83 3.32
N GLN A 331 -3.53 -24.73 2.37
CA GLN A 331 -3.96 -26.13 2.45
C GLN A 331 -3.36 -26.86 3.66
N ARG A 332 -2.09 -26.60 4.01
CA ARG A 332 -1.50 -27.14 5.25
C ARG A 332 -2.21 -26.58 6.48
N LEU A 333 -2.42 -25.27 6.55
CA LEU A 333 -3.11 -24.59 7.65
C LEU A 333 -4.54 -25.08 7.85
N ALA A 334 -5.27 -25.40 6.77
CA ALA A 334 -6.64 -25.89 6.86
C ALA A 334 -6.76 -27.15 7.74
N ARG A 335 -5.71 -27.97 7.83
CA ARG A 335 -5.65 -29.17 8.68
C ARG A 335 -5.52 -28.84 10.17
N SER A 336 -5.01 -27.65 10.49
CA SER A 336 -4.76 -27.15 11.84
C SER A 336 -5.86 -26.22 12.35
N LEU A 337 -6.83 -25.85 11.50
CA LEU A 337 -7.98 -25.04 11.91
C LEU A 337 -8.99 -25.86 12.71
N ALA A 338 -9.42 -25.34 13.85
CA ALA A 338 -10.54 -25.86 14.63
C ALA A 338 -11.85 -25.82 13.82
N PRO A 339 -12.91 -26.54 14.24
CA PRO A 339 -14.24 -26.35 13.68
C PRO A 339 -14.64 -24.87 13.74
N ALA A 340 -15.07 -24.31 12.60
CA ALA A 340 -15.37 -22.88 12.46
C ALA A 340 -14.15 -21.93 12.63
N GLY A 341 -12.92 -22.47 12.62
CA GLY A 341 -11.69 -21.70 12.58
C GLY A 341 -11.64 -20.75 11.38
N THR A 342 -11.08 -19.57 11.59
CA THR A 342 -11.10 -18.49 10.58
C THR A 342 -9.69 -18.01 10.29
N VAL A 343 -9.36 -17.91 9.01
CA VAL A 343 -8.13 -17.24 8.55
C VAL A 343 -8.47 -15.80 8.17
N VAL A 344 -7.74 -14.85 8.74
CA VAL A 344 -7.78 -13.43 8.39
C VAL A 344 -6.52 -13.13 7.59
N VAL A 345 -6.70 -12.64 6.36
CA VAL A 345 -5.61 -12.15 5.52
C VAL A 345 -5.75 -10.64 5.37
N LYS A 346 -4.72 -9.90 5.78
CA LYS A 346 -4.63 -8.46 5.61
C LYS A 346 -3.37 -8.11 4.83
N GLU A 347 -3.56 -7.54 3.65
CA GLU A 347 -2.47 -7.35 2.69
C GLU A 347 -2.57 -6.03 1.95
N ASN A 348 -1.42 -5.62 1.39
CA ASN A 348 -1.40 -4.62 0.34
C ASN A 348 -2.05 -5.20 -0.91
N VAL A 349 -2.94 -4.43 -1.54
CA VAL A 349 -3.69 -4.88 -2.72
C VAL A 349 -3.47 -3.95 -3.89
N ALA A 350 -3.16 -4.53 -5.04
CA ALA A 350 -3.10 -3.78 -6.29
C ALA A 350 -4.49 -3.33 -6.73
N GLN A 351 -4.57 -2.15 -7.36
CA GLN A 351 -5.81 -1.68 -7.96
C GLN A 351 -6.23 -2.59 -9.11
N GLU A 352 -7.52 -2.90 -9.22
CA GLU A 352 -8.04 -3.83 -10.25
C GLU A 352 -7.68 -3.41 -11.67
N ARG A 353 -7.65 -2.09 -11.94
CA ARG A 353 -7.27 -1.52 -13.24
C ARG A 353 -5.79 -1.70 -13.59
N VAL A 354 -4.93 -1.80 -12.57
CA VAL A 354 -3.47 -1.99 -12.72
C VAL A 354 -3.15 -3.46 -12.93
N GLY A 355 -3.93 -4.35 -12.31
CA GLY A 355 -3.60 -5.78 -12.28
C GLY A 355 -2.60 -6.10 -11.18
N SER A 356 -2.29 -7.38 -11.00
CA SER A 356 -1.25 -7.79 -10.03
C SER A 356 0.12 -7.47 -10.61
N TYR A 357 1.06 -7.05 -9.77
CA TYR A 357 2.41 -6.70 -10.19
C TYR A 357 3.44 -7.04 -9.12
N PHE A 358 4.70 -7.09 -9.52
CA PHE A 358 5.84 -7.24 -8.62
C PHE A 358 6.42 -5.87 -8.27
N ASP A 359 6.88 -5.70 -7.04
CA ASP A 359 7.76 -4.60 -6.67
C ASP A 359 9.21 -5.08 -6.47
N ASP A 360 10.17 -4.17 -6.42
CA ASP A 360 11.56 -4.43 -6.05
C ASP A 360 11.83 -4.16 -4.57
N GLU A 361 13.10 -4.25 -4.14
CA GLU A 361 13.49 -4.04 -2.74
C GLU A 361 13.18 -2.62 -2.23
N GLU A 362 13.05 -1.66 -3.15
CA GLU A 362 12.69 -0.27 -2.87
C GLU A 362 11.16 -0.05 -2.78
N GLY A 363 10.35 -1.08 -3.06
CA GLY A 363 8.88 -0.97 -3.12
C GLY A 363 8.37 -0.33 -4.40
N GLU A 364 9.21 -0.20 -5.43
CA GLU A 364 8.85 0.36 -6.73
C GLU A 364 8.41 -0.72 -7.71
N LEU A 365 7.60 -0.35 -8.71
CA LEU A 365 7.11 -1.30 -9.71
C LEU A 365 8.28 -1.98 -10.46
N TRP A 366 8.40 -3.29 -10.32
CA TRP A 366 9.37 -4.10 -11.05
C TRP A 366 8.93 -4.28 -12.51
N ARG A 367 9.74 -3.76 -13.45
CA ARG A 367 9.40 -3.74 -14.89
C ARG A 367 10.08 -4.82 -15.74
N GLY A 368 11.00 -5.61 -15.15
CA GLY A 368 11.85 -6.57 -15.86
C GLY A 368 12.85 -5.90 -16.83
N GLY A 369 14.00 -6.53 -17.07
CA GLY A 369 14.89 -6.18 -18.20
C GLY A 369 16.02 -5.16 -17.95
N GLY A 370 16.51 -4.98 -16.72
CA GLY A 370 17.77 -4.25 -16.47
C GLY A 370 18.99 -5.17 -16.56
N ALA A 371 20.03 -4.78 -17.30
CA ALA A 371 21.30 -5.52 -17.42
C ALA A 371 22.16 -5.52 -16.14
N SER A 372 21.72 -4.85 -15.07
CA SER A 372 22.28 -5.03 -13.74
C SER A 372 21.39 -5.98 -12.94
N GLN A 373 22.02 -6.91 -12.21
CA GLN A 373 21.42 -7.76 -11.17
C GLN A 373 20.66 -7.00 -10.05
N ALA A 374 20.49 -5.68 -10.17
CA ALA A 374 20.19 -4.78 -9.06
C ALA A 374 18.69 -4.51 -8.80
N SER A 375 17.76 -4.94 -9.65
CA SER A 375 16.33 -4.95 -9.27
C SER A 375 15.68 -6.27 -9.65
N GLN A 376 15.83 -7.24 -8.75
CA GLN A 376 15.04 -8.47 -8.78
C GLN A 376 13.74 -8.22 -8.03
N PRO A 377 12.63 -8.88 -8.41
CA PRO A 377 11.37 -8.63 -7.75
C PRO A 377 11.43 -9.18 -6.32
N MET A 378 10.86 -8.40 -5.39
CA MET A 378 10.91 -8.66 -3.96
C MET A 378 9.58 -9.14 -3.39
N SER A 379 8.52 -8.43 -3.69
CA SER A 379 7.18 -8.79 -3.28
C SER A 379 6.21 -8.74 -4.46
N VAL A 380 5.01 -9.26 -4.23
CA VAL A 380 3.91 -9.20 -5.20
C VAL A 380 2.70 -8.52 -4.57
N LEU A 381 2.27 -7.44 -5.22
CA LEU A 381 0.98 -6.83 -4.95
C LEU A 381 -0.07 -7.49 -5.83
N ARG A 382 -0.91 -8.31 -5.19
CA ARG A 382 -2.01 -8.99 -5.86
C ARG A 382 -3.27 -8.15 -5.84
N THR A 383 -4.09 -8.26 -6.89
CA THR A 383 -5.43 -7.69 -6.86
C THR A 383 -6.33 -8.47 -5.90
N PRO A 384 -7.43 -7.88 -5.41
CA PRO A 384 -8.36 -8.60 -4.55
C PRO A 384 -8.92 -9.88 -5.17
N GLN A 385 -9.18 -9.90 -6.47
CA GLN A 385 -9.69 -11.09 -7.14
C GLN A 385 -8.63 -12.16 -7.35
N HIS A 386 -7.36 -11.75 -7.45
CA HIS A 386 -6.24 -12.69 -7.44
C HIS A 386 -6.18 -13.41 -6.07
N TYR A 387 -6.24 -12.69 -4.95
CA TYR A 387 -6.33 -13.32 -3.63
C TYR A 387 -7.55 -14.25 -3.50
N VAL A 388 -8.73 -13.83 -3.95
CA VAL A 388 -9.94 -14.69 -3.94
C VAL A 388 -9.75 -15.97 -4.75
N LYS A 389 -9.00 -15.94 -5.86
CA LYS A 389 -8.65 -17.13 -6.63
C LYS A 389 -7.77 -18.07 -5.80
N LEU A 390 -6.68 -17.56 -5.21
CA LEU A 390 -5.77 -18.35 -4.39
C LEU A 390 -6.50 -18.99 -3.19
N PHE A 391 -7.37 -18.24 -2.52
CA PHE A 391 -8.17 -18.77 -1.41
C PHE A 391 -9.08 -19.91 -1.87
N ARG A 392 -9.77 -19.75 -3.01
CA ARG A 392 -10.63 -20.80 -3.57
C ARG A 392 -9.83 -22.05 -3.94
N GLU A 393 -8.67 -21.90 -4.57
CA GLU A 393 -7.76 -23.00 -4.92
C GLU A 393 -7.23 -23.72 -3.67
N SER A 394 -7.15 -23.00 -2.55
CA SER A 394 -6.76 -23.54 -1.25
C SER A 394 -7.91 -24.19 -0.47
N GLY A 395 -9.14 -24.15 -1.00
CA GLY A 395 -10.34 -24.66 -0.32
C GLY A 395 -11.01 -23.68 0.66
N PHE A 396 -10.66 -22.40 0.62
CA PHE A 396 -11.23 -21.36 1.47
C PHE A 396 -12.30 -20.53 0.76
N GLU A 397 -13.27 -20.04 1.55
CA GLU A 397 -14.28 -19.08 1.12
C GLU A 397 -14.12 -17.75 1.87
N VAL A 398 -14.31 -16.64 1.16
CA VAL A 398 -14.28 -15.29 1.77
C VAL A 398 -15.64 -14.97 2.37
N VAL A 399 -15.70 -14.95 3.71
CA VAL A 399 -16.93 -14.65 4.47
C VAL A 399 -17.10 -13.17 4.83
N MET A 400 -16.00 -12.41 4.91
CA MET A 400 -16.02 -10.99 5.21
C MET A 400 -14.84 -10.31 4.51
N ARG A 401 -15.08 -9.10 3.98
CA ARG A 401 -14.03 -8.24 3.40
C ARG A 401 -14.21 -6.80 3.85
N ARG A 402 -13.10 -6.14 4.14
CA ARG A 402 -13.01 -4.69 4.35
C ARG A 402 -11.78 -4.16 3.63
N ARG A 403 -11.80 -2.88 3.32
CA ARG A 403 -10.64 -2.14 2.83
C ARG A 403 -10.26 -1.15 3.92
N GLN A 404 -8.98 -1.13 4.29
CA GLN A 404 -8.43 -0.05 5.09
C GLN A 404 -7.98 1.05 4.15
N PHE A 405 -8.17 2.27 4.61
CA PHE A 405 -7.67 3.48 4.00
C PHE A 405 -6.89 4.20 5.11
N PHE A 406 -5.70 4.67 4.79
CA PHE A 406 -4.85 5.43 5.69
C PHE A 406 -5.06 6.94 5.52
N SER A 407 -5.75 7.36 4.46
CA SER A 407 -6.26 8.72 4.29
C SER A 407 -7.63 8.74 3.61
N ASP A 408 -8.34 9.87 3.74
CA ASP A 408 -9.63 10.09 3.06
C ASP A 408 -9.48 10.10 1.53
N ASP A 409 -8.30 10.42 1.01
CA ASP A 409 -7.99 10.42 -0.43
C ASP A 409 -7.87 9.01 -1.01
N GLU A 410 -7.67 7.99 -0.16
CA GLU A 410 -7.62 6.59 -0.59
C GLU A 410 -9.01 5.92 -0.65
N MET A 411 -10.02 6.47 0.04
CA MET A 411 -11.41 5.96 0.11
C MET A 411 -12.12 6.01 -1.24
#